data_AF-A0A656JIT2-F1
#
_entry.id   AF-A0A656JIT2-F1
#
_cell.length_a   1.000
_cell.length_b   1.000
_cell.length_c   1.000
_cell.angle_alpha   90.00
_cell.angle_beta   90.00
_cell.angle_gamma   90.00
#
_symmetry.space_group_name_H-M   'P 1'
#
loop_
_entity.id
_entity.type
_entity.pdbx_description
1 polymer ?
#
loop_
_entity_poly.entity_id
_entity_poly.type
_entity_poly.pdbx_seq_one_letter_code
_entity_poly.pdbx_strand_id
1 'polypeptide(L)' 'GQKLQQVQDFLDRHDGYKSFLWTPPGSGQGRYTSSGYKLSTLGNGLHSLSTSFKQTFKP' A
#
# COMPACT_ATOMS: atom_id res chain seq x y z
N GLY A 1 -15.71 -3.88 7.28
CA GLY A 1 -15.77 -4.32 5.87
C GLY A 1 -15.16 -3.32 4.90
N GLN A 2 -15.80 -2.17 4.66
CA GLN A 2 -15.51 -1.29 3.51
C GLN A 2 -14.09 -0.71 3.39
N LYS A 3 -13.46 -0.27 4.50
CA LYS A 3 -12.12 0.32 4.43
C LYS A 3 -11.07 -0.64 3.89
N LEU A 4 -11.18 -1.93 4.22
CA LEU A 4 -10.24 -2.92 3.74
C LEU A 4 -10.36 -3.10 2.23
N GLN A 5 -11.59 -3.18 1.71
CA GLN A 5 -11.87 -3.29 0.29
C GLN A 5 -11.34 -2.07 -0.47
N GLN A 6 -11.50 -0.86 0.08
CA GLN A 6 -11.00 0.37 -0.55
C GLN A 6 -9.47 0.44 -0.56
N VAL A 7 -8.79 0.03 0.52
CA VAL A 7 -7.32 -0.03 0.52
C VAL A 7 -6.84 -1.13 -0.43
N GLN A 8 -7.58 -2.22 -0.53
CA GLN A 8 -7.28 -3.31 -1.45
C GLN A 8 -7.46 -2.90 -2.91
N ASP A 9 -8.55 -2.22 -3.26
CA ASP A 9 -8.80 -1.66 -4.60
C ASP A 9 -7.76 -0.58 -4.96
N PHE A 10 -7.38 0.26 -3.98
CA PHE A 10 -6.28 1.20 -4.15
C PHE A 10 -4.97 0.48 -4.43
N LEU A 11 -4.62 -0.53 -3.62
CA LEU A 11 -3.39 -1.27 -3.81
C LEU A 11 -3.41 -2.06 -5.12
N ASP A 12 -4.51 -2.70 -5.50
CA ASP A 12 -4.70 -3.40 -6.78
C ASP A 12 -4.50 -2.46 -7.97
N ARG A 13 -5.15 -1.29 -7.94
CA ARG A 13 -4.99 -0.26 -8.98
C ARG A 13 -3.57 0.29 -9.06
N HIS A 14 -2.80 0.19 -7.98
CA HIS A 14 -1.42 0.64 -7.87
C HIS A 14 -0.39 -0.51 -7.89
N ASP A 15 -0.83 -1.77 -7.95
CA ASP A 15 0.03 -2.94 -7.81
C ASP A 15 0.84 -3.15 -9.07
N GLY A 16 2.08 -3.61 -8.90
CA GLY A 16 2.97 -3.97 -9.99
C GLY A 16 3.80 -2.83 -10.58
N TYR A 17 3.23 -1.66 -10.90
CA TYR A 17 3.95 -0.68 -11.76
C TYR A 17 3.72 0.82 -11.52
N LYS A 18 2.73 1.21 -10.70
CA LYS A 18 2.42 2.64 -10.50
C LYS A 18 3.16 3.21 -9.30
N SER A 19 4.19 4.01 -9.57
CA SER A 19 4.77 4.89 -8.55
C SER A 19 3.75 5.96 -8.15
N PHE A 20 3.46 6.08 -6.85
CA PHE A 20 2.62 7.13 -6.28
C PHE A 20 3.44 8.01 -5.34
N LEU A 21 2.99 9.25 -5.16
CA LEU A 21 3.59 10.16 -4.20
C LEU A 21 2.98 9.86 -2.82
N TRP A 22 3.83 9.57 -1.87
CA TRP A 22 3.43 9.33 -0.49
C TRP A 22 4.34 10.12 0.44
N THR A 23 3.73 10.69 1.47
CA THR A 23 4.42 11.47 2.51
C THR A 23 4.27 10.70 3.80
N PRO A 24 5.28 9.92 4.22
CA PRO A 24 5.23 9.24 5.50
C PRO A 24 5.32 10.27 6.65
N PRO A 25 4.68 9.99 7.79
CA PRO A 25 4.75 10.87 8.96
C PRO A 25 6.20 10.91 9.47
N GLY A 26 6.89 12.04 9.28
CA GLY A 26 8.29 12.24 9.68
C GLY A 26 9.30 12.30 8.53
N SER A 27 8.89 12.23 7.26
CA SER A 27 9.79 12.50 6.13
C SER A 27 9.08 13.27 5.01
N GLY A 28 9.86 13.85 4.10
CA GLY A 28 9.34 14.58 2.95
C GLY A 28 8.59 13.69 1.96
N GLN A 29 7.77 14.31 1.11
CA GLN A 29 7.03 13.63 0.05
C GLN A 29 7.99 12.90 -0.90
N GLY A 30 7.84 11.58 -1.03
CA GLY A 30 8.65 10.73 -1.88
C GLY A 30 7.82 9.96 -2.90
N ARG A 31 8.47 9.42 -3.95
CA ARG A 31 7.86 8.46 -4.86
C ARG A 31 8.02 7.05 -4.30
N TYR A 32 6.90 6.36 -4.11
CA TYR A 32 6.85 4.98 -3.63
C TYR A 32 6.15 4.10 -4.66
N THR A 33 6.60 2.86 -4.78
CA THR A 33 5.96 1.83 -5.60
C THR A 33 5.50 0.70 -4.68
N SER A 34 4.29 0.19 -4.92
CA SER A 34 3.84 -1.08 -4.33
C SER A 34 4.34 -2.23 -5.20
N SER A 35 4.85 -3.30 -4.58
CA SER A 35 5.26 -4.53 -5.29
C SER A 35 4.38 -5.74 -4.94
N GLY A 36 3.21 -5.50 -4.36
CA GLY A 36 2.34 -6.53 -3.84
C GLY A 36 1.77 -6.17 -2.48
N TYR A 37 0.58 -6.67 -2.19
CA TYR A 37 0.00 -6.67 -0.85
C TYR A 37 -0.40 -8.07 -0.45
N LYS A 38 -0.33 -8.34 0.86
CA LYS A 38 -0.70 -9.59 1.48
C LYS A 38 -1.89 -9.34 2.39
N LEU A 39 -3.00 -10.00 2.08
CA LEU A 39 -4.20 -9.97 2.89
C LEU A 39 -4.18 -11.16 3.85
N SER A 40 -4.25 -10.88 5.15
CA SER A 40 -4.35 -11.89 6.20
C SER A 40 -5.62 -11.66 7.00
N THR A 41 -6.50 -12.65 7.01
CA THR A 41 -7.69 -12.64 7.86
C THR A 41 -7.29 -13.13 9.24
N LEU A 42 -7.03 -12.21 10.17
CA LEU A 42 -6.88 -12.55 11.59
C LEU A 42 -8.31 -12.71 12.13
N GLY A 43 -8.76 -13.94 12.40
CA GLY A 43 -10.11 -14.23 12.90
C GLY A 43 -10.63 -13.28 14.00
N ASN A 44 -11.95 -13.30 14.27
CA ASN A 44 -12.74 -12.25 14.96
C ASN A 44 -13.10 -11.03 14.09
N GLY A 45 -13.16 -11.19 12.76
CA GLY A 45 -13.56 -10.10 11.86
C GLY A 45 -12.49 -9.01 11.69
N LEU A 46 -11.27 -9.26 12.16
CA LEU A 46 -10.12 -8.44 11.84
C LEU A 46 -9.51 -8.88 10.50
N HIS A 47 -9.07 -7.89 9.75
CA HIS A 47 -8.36 -8.12 8.52
C HIS A 47 -7.09 -7.28 8.57
N SER A 48 -5.95 -7.93 8.40
CA SER A 48 -4.66 -7.28 8.30
C SER A 48 -4.24 -7.24 6.85
N LEU A 49 -3.76 -6.08 6.44
CA LEU A 49 -3.24 -5.84 5.10
C LEU A 49 -1.81 -5.38 5.28
N SER A 50 -0.86 -6.18 4.79
CA SER A 50 0.56 -5.85 4.80
C SER A 50 1.02 -5.67 3.37
N THR A 51 1.57 -4.52 3.04
CA THR A 51 2.13 -4.23 1.71
C THR A 51 3.52 -3.64 1.87
N SER A 52 4.38 -3.91 0.92
CA SER A 52 5.75 -3.40 0.90
C SER A 52 5.83 -2.24 -0.08
N PHE A 53 6.05 -1.04 0.46
CA PHE A 53 6.31 0.14 -0.34
C PHE A 53 7.81 0.33 -0.53
N LYS A 54 8.27 0.34 -1.77
CA LYS A 54 9.65 0.61 -2.11
C LYS A 54 9.78 2.06 -2.57
N GLN A 55 10.57 2.87 -1.86
CA GLN A 55 10.86 4.22 -2.30
C GLN A 55 11.73 4.15 -3.55
N THR A 56 11.28 4.76 -4.63
CA THR A 56 12.05 4.90 -5.87
C THR A 56 12.49 6.35 -6.01
N PHE A 57 13.80 6.57 -5.92
CA PHE A 57 14.40 7.85 -6.24
C PHE A 57 14.87 7.76 -7.69
N LYS A 58 14.09 8.36 -8.60
CA LYS A 58 14.59 8.58 -9.96
C LYS A 58 15.41 9.88 -9.92
N PRO A 59 16.73 9.81 -10.18
CA PRO A 59 17.60 10.98 -10.17
C PRO A 59 17.24 11.97 -11.28
#